data_AF-A0A537DXN0-F1
#
_entry.id   AF-A0A537DXN0-F1
#
_cell.length_a   1.000
_cell.length_b   1.000
_cell.length_c   1.000
_cell.angle_alpha   90.00
_cell.angle_beta   90.00
_cell.angle_gamma   90.00
#
_symmetry.space_group_name_H-M   'P 1'
#
loop_
_entity.id
_entity.type
_entity.pdbx_description
1 polymer ?
#
loop_
_entity_poly.entity_id
_entity_poly.type
_entity_poly.pdbx_seq_one_letter_code
_entity_poly.pdbx_strand_id
1 'polypeptide(L)'
;MTQNASTHGRQQHYSVPQPAPWPILGSAALLLMAIGGVFVMNGTRAGWASIGAGFLLLIYMMARWFGDVIRESEGGKYGGWEDLSFRWGMSWFIFSEVMFFGAFFAALFWARVYSVPDLGSIESNALMWPGFAPRWPSAGPAF
;
A
#
# COMPACT_ATOMS: atom_id res chain seq x y z
N MET A 1 40.41 45.96 1.30
CA MET A 1 40.00 44.83 0.44
C MET A 1 39.60 43.69 1.35
N THR A 2 38.30 43.51 1.60
CA THR A 2 37.75 42.32 2.25
C THR A 2 36.33 42.17 1.72
N GLN A 3 36.21 41.58 0.52
CA GLN A 3 34.92 41.15 0.00
C GLN A 3 34.44 39.97 0.85
N ASN A 4 33.21 40.07 1.34
CA ASN A 4 32.49 39.03 2.04
C ASN A 4 32.57 37.72 1.27
N ALA A 5 33.07 36.67 1.92
CA ALA A 5 32.78 35.31 1.51
C ALA A 5 31.27 35.11 1.69
N SER A 6 30.52 35.12 0.59
CA SER A 6 29.14 34.65 0.55
C SER A 6 29.16 33.16 0.86
N THR A 7 29.07 32.83 2.15
CA THR A 7 28.67 31.50 2.59
C THR A 7 27.42 31.15 1.79
N HIS A 8 27.54 30.18 0.89
CA HIS A 8 26.42 29.69 0.09
C HIS A 8 25.41 29.12 1.09
N GLY A 9 24.43 29.94 1.46
CA GLY A 9 23.42 29.59 2.43
C GLY A 9 22.74 28.32 1.96
N ARG A 10 22.71 27.30 2.82
CA ARG A 10 21.78 26.17 2.69
C ARG A 10 20.43 26.77 2.29
N GLN A 11 19.93 26.41 1.11
CA GLN A 11 18.67 26.92 0.58
C GLN A 11 17.60 26.80 1.68
N GLN A 12 17.08 27.93 2.14
CA GLN A 12 16.12 28.04 3.25
C GLN A 12 14.67 27.79 2.76
N HIS A 13 14.48 27.24 1.55
CA HIS A 13 13.18 27.16 0.89
C HIS A 13 12.92 25.74 0.38
N TYR A 14 11.69 25.26 0.56
CA TYR A 14 11.24 23.96 0.10
C TYR A 14 11.20 23.91 -1.43
N SER A 15 11.76 22.88 -2.04
CA SER A 15 11.80 22.69 -3.48
C SER A 15 10.39 22.51 -4.04
N VAL A 16 9.95 23.41 -4.92
CA VAL A 16 8.65 23.31 -5.60
C VAL A 16 8.82 22.45 -6.85
N PRO A 17 8.17 21.28 -6.93
CA PRO A 17 8.31 20.40 -8.09
C PRO A 17 7.68 21.00 -9.34
N GLN A 18 8.24 20.66 -10.49
CA GLN A 18 7.59 20.96 -11.77
C GLN A 18 6.41 20.02 -12.02
N PRO A 19 5.41 20.42 -12.83
CA PRO A 19 4.26 19.57 -13.14
C PRO A 19 4.71 18.20 -13.69
N ALA A 20 4.30 17.12 -13.01
CA ALA A 20 4.68 15.77 -13.37
C ALA A 20 3.47 14.99 -13.93
N PRO A 21 3.61 14.30 -15.09
CA PRO A 21 2.52 13.53 -15.69
C PRO A 21 2.27 12.18 -15.01
N TRP A 22 3.17 11.74 -14.13
CA TRP A 22 3.19 10.41 -13.54
C TRP A 22 1.89 10.02 -12.79
N PRO A 23 1.24 10.90 -11.99
CA PRO A 23 0.02 10.55 -11.26
C PRO A 23 -1.15 10.11 -12.14
N ILE A 24 -1.30 10.70 -13.33
CA ILE A 24 -2.36 10.35 -14.27
C ILE A 24 -2.11 8.95 -14.84
N LEU A 25 -0.86 8.65 -15.21
CA LEU A 25 -0.49 7.32 -15.70
C LEU A 25 -0.69 6.24 -14.63
N GLY A 26 -0.31 6.53 -13.38
CA GLY A 26 -0.56 5.62 -12.25
C GLY A 26 -2.05 5.39 -12.01
N SER A 27 -2.86 6.45 -12.06
CA SER A 27 -4.32 6.33 -11.90
C SER A 27 -4.95 5.48 -13.02
N ALA A 28 -4.52 5.68 -14.27
CA ALA A 28 -4.98 4.87 -15.40
C ALA A 28 -4.55 3.40 -15.27
N ALA A 29 -3.32 3.14 -14.82
CA ALA A 29 -2.81 1.80 -14.58
C ALA A 29 -3.64 1.06 -13.51
N LEU A 30 -3.89 1.71 -12.37
CA LEU A 30 -4.71 1.17 -11.30
C LEU A 30 -6.17 0.94 -11.74
N LEU A 31 -6.73 1.85 -12.54
CA LEU A 31 -8.08 1.69 -13.09
C LEU A 31 -8.18 0.46 -14.00
N LEU A 32 -7.20 0.26 -14.89
CA LEU A 32 -7.16 -0.92 -15.78
C LEU A 32 -7.04 -2.23 -14.98
N MET A 33 -6.26 -2.23 -13.90
CA MET A 33 -6.15 -3.38 -13.00
C MET A 33 -7.45 -3.64 -12.24
N ALA A 34 -8.12 -2.59 -11.74
CA ALA A 34 -9.39 -2.72 -11.03
C ALA A 34 -10.50 -3.26 -11.94
N ILE A 35 -10.67 -2.68 -13.13
CA ILE A 35 -11.64 -3.18 -14.14
C ILE A 35 -11.31 -4.61 -14.53
N GLY A 36 -10.03 -4.92 -14.73
CA GLY A 36 -9.57 -6.26 -15.04
C GLY A 36 -9.91 -7.27 -13.94
N GLY A 37 -9.73 -6.90 -12.67
CA GLY A 37 -10.11 -7.71 -11.52
C GLY A 37 -11.62 -8.02 -11.48
N VAL A 38 -12.45 -7.00 -11.72
CA VAL A 38 -13.90 -7.18 -11.83
C VAL A 38 -14.25 -8.15 -12.96
N PHE A 39 -13.63 -8.02 -14.13
CA PHE A 39 -13.87 -8.91 -15.27
C PHE A 39 -13.41 -10.35 -15.01
N VAL A 40 -12.30 -10.55 -14.30
CA VAL A 40 -11.86 -11.88 -13.87
C VAL A 40 -12.88 -12.52 -12.93
N MET A 41 -13.38 -11.77 -11.95
CA MET A 41 -14.42 -12.26 -11.02
C MET A 41 -15.74 -12.62 -11.74
N ASN A 42 -16.03 -11.95 -12.86
CA ASN A 42 -17.19 -12.23 -13.71
C ASN A 42 -16.90 -13.26 -14.83
N GLY A 43 -15.78 -13.98 -14.78
CA GLY A 43 -15.47 -15.06 -15.73
C GLY A 43 -15.09 -14.60 -17.16
N THR A 44 -14.83 -13.31 -17.36
CA THR A 44 -14.51 -12.74 -18.68
C THR A 44 -13.01 -12.84 -18.95
N ARG A 45 -12.62 -13.52 -20.04
CA ARG A 45 -11.21 -13.73 -20.41
C ARG A 45 -10.42 -12.43 -20.65
N ALA A 46 -11.11 -11.36 -21.08
CA ALA A 46 -10.50 -10.04 -21.26
C ALA A 46 -9.98 -9.42 -19.95
N GLY A 47 -10.42 -9.90 -18.78
CA GLY A 47 -9.98 -9.39 -17.48
C GLY A 47 -8.47 -9.53 -17.27
N TRP A 48 -7.90 -10.70 -17.59
CA TRP A 48 -6.46 -10.93 -17.46
C TRP A 48 -5.63 -10.03 -18.38
N ALA A 49 -6.11 -9.76 -19.60
CA ALA A 49 -5.44 -8.84 -20.52
C ALA A 49 -5.44 -7.40 -19.98
N SER A 50 -6.56 -6.95 -19.39
CA SER A 50 -6.65 -5.63 -18.74
C SER A 50 -5.73 -5.50 -17.54
N ILE A 51 -5.66 -6.54 -16.68
CA ILE A 51 -4.72 -6.58 -15.55
C ILE A 51 -3.27 -6.50 -16.05
N GLY A 52 -2.92 -7.30 -17.05
CA GLY A 52 -1.57 -7.31 -17.62
C GLY A 52 -1.17 -5.95 -18.21
N ALA A 53 -2.07 -5.30 -18.95
CA ALA A 53 -1.85 -3.97 -19.50
C ALA A 53 -1.66 -2.91 -18.39
N GLY A 54 -2.52 -2.92 -17.37
CA GLY A 54 -2.40 -2.03 -16.22
C GLY A 54 -1.11 -2.24 -15.43
N PHE A 55 -0.71 -3.49 -15.22
CA PHE A 55 0.54 -3.84 -14.53
C PHE A 55 1.78 -3.37 -15.28
N LEU A 56 1.85 -3.57 -16.61
CA LEU A 56 2.95 -3.08 -17.44
C LEU A 56 3.02 -1.54 -17.43
N LEU A 57 1.87 -0.87 -17.49
CA LEU A 57 1.82 0.59 -17.40
C LEU A 57 2.27 1.09 -16.03
N LEU A 58 1.91 0.39 -14.94
CA LEU A 58 2.32 0.73 -13.58
C LEU A 58 3.85 0.61 -13.42
N ILE A 59 4.45 -0.51 -13.87
CA ILE A 59 5.91 -0.68 -13.83
C ILE A 59 6.61 0.39 -14.64
N TYR A 60 6.12 0.68 -15.85
CA TYR A 60 6.69 1.72 -16.70
C TYR A 60 6.66 3.09 -16.00
N MET A 61 5.52 3.45 -15.41
CA MET A 61 5.36 4.69 -14.65
C MET A 61 6.29 4.73 -13.44
N MET A 62 6.37 3.66 -12.63
CA MET A 62 7.24 3.61 -11.45
C MET A 62 8.71 3.73 -11.82
N ALA A 63 9.18 3.00 -12.83
CA ALA A 63 10.57 3.04 -13.27
C ALA A 63 10.99 4.44 -13.75
N ARG A 64 10.12 5.10 -14.52
CA ARG A 64 10.36 6.46 -14.99
C ARG A 64 10.28 7.50 -13.88
N TRP A 65 9.24 7.42 -13.05
CA TRP A 65 9.03 8.38 -11.96
C TRP A 65 10.16 8.30 -10.93
N PHE A 66 10.55 7.10 -10.50
CA PHE A 66 11.68 6.95 -9.57
C PHE A 66 13.00 7.39 -10.21
N GLY A 67 13.21 7.13 -11.50
CA GLY A 67 14.36 7.67 -12.23
C GLY A 67 14.43 9.19 -12.22
N ASP A 68 13.29 9.88 -12.40
CA ASP A 68 13.22 11.34 -12.32
C ASP A 68 13.54 11.87 -10.91
N VAL A 69 13.01 11.20 -9.87
CA VAL A 69 13.29 11.55 -8.45
C VAL A 69 14.77 11.38 -8.13
N ILE A 70 15.39 10.28 -8.56
CA ILE A 70 16.84 10.03 -8.35
C ILE A 70 17.66 11.11 -9.07
N ARG A 71 17.36 11.40 -10.33
CA ARG A 71 18.07 12.42 -11.11
C ARG A 71 17.95 13.81 -10.48
N GLU A 72 16.79 14.13 -9.91
CA GLU A 72 16.59 15.40 -9.22
C GLU A 72 17.34 15.48 -7.90
N SER A 73 17.40 14.37 -7.16
CA SER A 73 18.20 14.24 -5.93
C SER A 73 19.70 14.41 -6.19
N GLU A 74 20.24 13.69 -7.17
CA GLU A 74 21.66 13.79 -7.54
C GLU A 74 22.01 15.15 -8.18
N GLY A 75 21.04 15.80 -8.83
CA GLY A 75 21.17 17.15 -9.36
C GLY A 75 21.25 18.26 -8.29
N GLY A 76 21.22 17.91 -7.00
CA GLY A 76 21.41 18.85 -5.88
C GLY A 76 20.23 19.80 -5.65
N LYS A 77 19.04 19.48 -6.17
CA LYS A 77 17.85 20.32 -5.99
C LYS A 77 17.15 20.13 -4.64
N TYR A 78 17.50 19.08 -3.89
CA TYR A 78 16.96 18.81 -2.57
C TYR A 78 17.89 19.34 -1.49
N GLY A 79 17.33 20.12 -0.56
CA GLY A 79 18.01 20.60 0.64
C GLY A 79 17.78 19.68 1.84
N GLY A 80 18.14 20.18 3.03
CA GLY A 80 17.99 19.42 4.27
C GLY A 80 16.54 19.20 4.73
N TRP A 81 15.60 20.04 4.25
CA TRP A 81 14.17 19.92 4.61
C TRP A 81 13.50 18.78 3.84
N GLU A 82 13.88 18.59 2.58
CA GLU A 82 13.40 17.51 1.71
C GLU A 82 13.91 16.16 2.20
N ASP A 83 15.20 16.05 2.57
CA ASP A 83 15.76 14.83 3.16
C ASP A 83 15.01 14.41 4.44
N LEU A 84 14.75 15.38 5.34
CA LEU A 84 13.96 15.13 6.54
C LEU A 84 12.55 14.65 6.19
N SER A 85 11.91 15.27 5.21
CA SER A 85 10.56 14.91 4.77
C SER A 85 10.52 13.51 4.15
N PHE A 86 11.51 13.12 3.36
CA PHE A 86 11.60 11.76 2.78
C PHE A 86 11.79 10.71 3.87
N ARG A 87 12.61 10.97 4.88
CA ARG A 87 12.82 10.05 6.00
C ARG A 87 11.57 9.86 6.84
N TRP A 88 10.84 10.94 7.13
CA TRP A 88 9.53 10.85 7.78
C TRP A 88 8.52 10.11 6.90
N GLY A 89 8.49 10.40 5.60
CA GLY A 89 7.62 9.70 4.64
C GLY A 89 7.85 8.20 4.65
N MET A 90 9.11 7.75 4.58
CA MET A 90 9.43 6.31 4.65
C MET A 90 9.13 5.70 6.02
N SER A 91 9.32 6.45 7.10
CA SER A 91 8.98 5.98 8.45
C SER A 91 7.47 5.73 8.57
N TRP A 92 6.64 6.67 8.09
CA TRP A 92 5.19 6.52 8.08
C TRP A 92 4.72 5.42 7.13
N PHE A 93 5.37 5.25 5.97
CA PHE A 93 5.08 4.14 5.05
C PHE A 93 5.34 2.78 5.72
N ILE A 94 6.52 2.57 6.32
CA ILE A 94 6.85 1.33 7.03
C ILE A 94 5.89 1.10 8.20
N PHE A 95 5.55 2.15 8.95
CA PHE A 95 4.57 2.06 10.02
C PHE A 95 3.21 1.57 9.50
N SER A 96 2.75 2.06 8.34
CA SER A 96 1.51 1.61 7.72
C SER A 96 1.54 0.13 7.31
N GLU A 97 2.68 -0.37 6.81
CA GLU A 97 2.87 -1.80 6.49
C GLU A 97 2.80 -2.67 7.75
N VAL A 98 3.44 -2.25 8.84
CA VAL A 98 3.36 -2.96 10.13
C VAL A 98 1.92 -3.01 10.65
N MET A 99 1.15 -1.94 10.52
CA MET A 99 -0.27 -1.91 10.89
C MET A 99 -1.14 -2.78 9.97
N PHE A 100 -0.84 -2.86 8.68
CA PHE A 100 -1.49 -3.77 7.74
C PHE A 100 -1.30 -5.23 8.16
N PHE A 101 -0.07 -5.65 8.49
CA PHE A 101 0.17 -6.97 9.09
C PHE A 101 -0.50 -7.13 10.46
N GLY A 102 -0.49 -6.08 11.27
CA GLY A 102 -1.19 -6.02 12.55
C GLY A 102 -2.67 -6.35 12.43
N ALA A 103 -3.36 -5.89 11.37
CA ALA A 103 -4.75 -6.20 11.11
C ALA A 103 -4.98 -7.70 10.86
N PHE A 104 -4.10 -8.38 10.11
CA PHE A 104 -4.20 -9.84 9.92
C PHE A 104 -3.97 -10.62 11.21
N PHE A 105 -2.99 -10.23 12.01
CA PHE A 105 -2.75 -10.87 13.31
C PHE A 105 -3.90 -10.62 14.29
N ALA A 106 -4.46 -9.41 14.29
CA ALA A 106 -5.63 -9.09 15.10
C ALA A 106 -6.85 -9.91 14.66
N ALA A 107 -7.08 -10.05 13.35
CA ALA A 107 -8.15 -10.89 12.82
C ALA A 107 -7.95 -12.37 13.19
N LEU A 108 -6.73 -12.89 13.08
CA LEU A 108 -6.38 -14.26 13.48
C LEU A 108 -6.56 -14.49 14.99
N PHE A 109 -6.07 -13.56 15.81
CA PHE A 109 -6.23 -13.59 17.26
C PHE A 109 -7.71 -13.58 17.64
N TRP A 110 -8.49 -12.69 17.05
CA TRP A 110 -9.92 -12.59 17.29
C TRP A 110 -10.66 -13.88 16.90
N ALA A 111 -10.39 -14.39 15.70
CA ALA A 111 -10.98 -15.63 15.23
C ALA A 111 -10.68 -16.82 16.17
N ARG A 112 -9.44 -16.93 16.64
CA ARG A 112 -9.01 -18.07 17.47
C ARG A 112 -9.44 -17.97 18.93
N VAL A 113 -9.35 -16.78 19.54
CA VAL A 113 -9.55 -16.59 20.99
C VAL A 113 -11.01 -16.29 21.32
N TYR A 114 -11.72 -15.59 20.43
CA TYR A 114 -13.10 -15.20 20.68
C TYR A 114 -14.09 -15.95 19.79
N SER A 115 -13.94 -15.88 18.45
CA SER A 115 -14.98 -16.39 17.55
C SER A 115 -15.16 -17.92 17.61
N VAL A 116 -14.09 -18.71 17.53
CA VAL A 116 -14.20 -20.18 17.52
C VAL A 116 -14.76 -20.75 18.84
N PRO A 117 -14.30 -20.31 20.03
CA PRO A 117 -14.89 -20.75 21.29
C PRO A 117 -16.36 -20.35 21.46
N ASP A 118 -16.74 -19.12 21.06
CA ASP A 118 -18.11 -18.61 21.18
C ASP A 118 -19.10 -19.39 20.29
N LEU A 119 -18.68 -19.74 19.07
CA LEU A 119 -19.46 -20.60 18.17
C LEU A 119 -19.68 -22.01 18.75
N GLY A 120 -18.74 -22.51 19.56
CA GLY A 120 -18.85 -23.79 20.26
C GLY A 120 -19.56 -23.73 21.61
N SER A 121 -20.05 -22.56 22.03
CA SER A 121 -20.81 -22.42 23.26
C SER A 121 -22.13 -23.19 23.19
N ILE A 122 -22.67 -23.56 24.36
CA ILE A 122 -23.89 -24.38 24.44
C ILE A 122 -25.07 -23.70 23.73
N GLU A 123 -25.20 -22.38 23.89
CA GLU A 123 -26.27 -21.60 23.27
C GLU A 123 -26.12 -21.52 21.75
N SER A 124 -24.93 -21.16 21.26
CA SER A 124 -24.64 -21.07 19.81
C SER A 124 -24.75 -22.43 19.12
N ASN A 125 -24.30 -23.51 19.77
CA ASN A 125 -24.42 -24.86 19.24
C ASN A 125 -25.88 -25.33 19.23
N ALA A 126 -26.67 -25.03 20.26
CA ALA A 126 -28.06 -25.47 20.33
C ALA A 126 -28.99 -24.71 19.36
N LEU A 127 -28.73 -23.43 19.11
CA LEU A 127 -29.65 -22.55 18.37
C LEU A 127 -29.21 -22.25 16.94
N MET A 128 -27.94 -21.94 16.71
CA MET A 128 -27.48 -21.43 15.41
C MET A 128 -26.72 -22.49 14.60
N TRP A 129 -25.81 -23.22 15.23
CA TRP A 129 -24.86 -24.11 14.56
C TRP A 129 -24.74 -25.48 15.24
N PRO A 130 -25.77 -26.34 15.10
CA PRO A 130 -25.81 -27.64 15.76
C PRO A 130 -24.68 -28.56 15.29
N GLY A 131 -23.93 -29.10 16.27
CA GLY A 131 -22.83 -30.04 16.02
C GLY A 131 -21.49 -29.39 15.68
N PHE A 132 -21.37 -28.06 15.71
CA PHE A 132 -20.08 -27.40 15.53
C PHE A 132 -19.11 -27.74 16.67
N ALA A 133 -17.96 -28.33 16.33
CA ALA A 133 -16.89 -28.62 17.28
C ALA A 133 -15.84 -27.49 17.25
N PRO A 134 -15.58 -26.78 18.36
CA PRO A 134 -14.62 -25.67 18.41
C PRO A 134 -13.18 -26.20 18.42
N ARG A 135 -12.72 -26.71 17.27
CA ARG A 135 -11.36 -27.19 17.04
C ARG A 135 -10.59 -26.20 16.19
N TRP A 136 -9.31 -26.00 16.49
CA TRP A 136 -8.41 -25.18 15.68
C TRP A 136 -7.40 -26.08 14.94
N PRO A 137 -7.15 -25.87 13.63
CA PRO A 137 -7.82 -24.93 12.73
C PRO A 137 -9.25 -25.39 12.39
N SER A 138 -10.16 -24.42 12.28
CA SER A 138 -11.57 -24.64 11.92
C SER A 138 -11.80 -23.96 10.58
N ALA A 139 -12.46 -24.65 9.64
CA ALA A 139 -12.99 -23.96 8.46
C ALA A 139 -14.07 -22.96 8.90
N GLY A 140 -14.78 -23.27 10.00
CA GLY A 140 -15.85 -22.52 10.67
C GLY A 140 -17.09 -23.44 10.85
N PRO A 141 -18.32 -22.90 11.02
CA PRO A 141 -19.52 -23.71 11.23
C PRO A 141 -20.29 -24.18 9.97
N ALA A 142 -20.00 -23.66 8.77
CA ALA A 142 -20.73 -23.96 7.53
C ALA A 142 -20.03 -24.96 6.57
N PHE A 143 -19.03 -25.70 7.08
CA PHE A 143 -18.11 -26.59 6.35
C PHE A 143 -17.78 -27.81 7.20
#